data_AF-A0A5T0DFR3-F1
#
_entry.id   AF-A0A5T0DFR3-F1
#
_cell.length_a   1.000
_cell.length_b   1.000
_cell.length_c   1.000
_cell.angle_alpha   90.00
_cell.angle_beta   90.00
_cell.angle_gamma   90.00
#
_symmetry.space_group_name_H-M   'P 1'
#
loop_
_entity.id
_entity.type
_entity.pdbx_description
1 polymer ?
#
loop_
_entity_poly.entity_id
_entity_poly.type
_entity_poly.pdbx_seq_one_letter_code
_entity_poly.pdbx_strand_id
1 'polypeptide(L)'
;VKGSKTCNMSFYKSDFEAIEGFNEKFVGWGREDSEFVARFLFNNGLFRRLKFNALAYHIYHEENSKNMLESNHQIYLDTIKNKKATWR
;
A
#
# COMPACT_ATOMS: atom_id res chain seq x y z
N VAL A 1 7.00 4.01 -1.00
CA VAL A 1 6.37 5.35 -0.91
C VAL A 1 6.11 5.67 0.56
N LYS A 2 6.53 6.84 1.10
CA LYS A 2 6.43 7.11 2.55
C LYS A 2 5.10 7.78 2.91
N GLY A 3 4.47 7.31 4.00
CA GLY A 3 3.31 7.95 4.61
C GLY A 3 1.97 7.62 3.96
N SER A 4 1.89 6.61 3.10
CA SER A 4 0.62 6.04 2.66
C SER A 4 0.07 5.09 3.73
N LYS A 5 -1.23 5.24 4.02
CA LYS A 5 -2.00 4.43 4.96
C LYS A 5 -3.35 4.10 4.33
N THR A 6 -3.67 2.82 4.14
CA THR A 6 -4.93 2.39 3.50
C THR A 6 -6.15 2.61 4.37
N CYS A 7 -5.99 2.84 5.68
CA CYS A 7 -7.10 3.13 6.59
C CYS A 7 -7.92 4.38 6.20
N ASN A 8 -7.39 5.26 5.35
CA ASN A 8 -8.15 6.32 4.69
C ASN A 8 -7.53 6.65 3.32
N MET A 9 -7.87 5.85 2.31
CA MET A 9 -7.43 6.02 0.93
C MET A 9 -8.59 5.69 -0.03
N SER A 10 -8.62 6.35 -1.18
CA SER A 10 -9.58 6.07 -2.26
C SER A 10 -8.86 6.04 -3.60
N PHE A 11 -9.35 5.21 -4.51
CA PHE A 11 -8.84 5.02 -5.86
C PHE A 11 -9.99 4.53 -6.76
N TYR A 12 -9.86 4.70 -8.08
CA TYR A 12 -10.85 4.15 -8.99
C TYR A 12 -10.76 2.62 -9.03
N LYS A 13 -11.90 1.97 -9.21
CA LYS A 13 -11.97 0.51 -9.36
C LYS A 13 -11.09 0.02 -10.52
N SER A 14 -11.10 0.74 -11.64
CA SER A 14 -10.28 0.41 -12.81
C SER A 14 -8.78 0.42 -12.49
N ASP A 15 -8.32 1.39 -11.68
CA ASP A 15 -6.90 1.47 -11.30
C ASP A 15 -6.51 0.32 -10.38
N PHE A 16 -7.41 -0.06 -9.46
CA PHE A 16 -7.22 -1.21 -8.59
C PHE A 16 -7.12 -2.51 -9.39
N GLU A 17 -8.03 -2.72 -10.34
CA GLU A 17 -8.04 -3.90 -11.21
C GLU A 17 -6.81 -3.94 -12.12
N ALA A 18 -6.37 -2.80 -12.66
CA ALA A 18 -5.20 -2.70 -13.53
C ALA A 18 -3.88 -3.12 -12.87
N ILE A 19 -3.79 -3.04 -11.53
CA ILE A 19 -2.63 -3.52 -10.76
C ILE A 19 -2.90 -4.86 -10.06
N GLU A 20 -4.03 -5.52 -10.33
CA GLU A 20 -4.47 -6.76 -9.67
C GLU A 20 -4.73 -6.62 -8.15
N GLY A 21 -5.08 -5.42 -7.71
CA GLY A 21 -5.44 -5.15 -6.31
C GLY A 21 -4.25 -5.20 -5.34
N PHE A 22 -4.50 -5.64 -4.11
CA PHE A 22 -3.45 -5.84 -3.11
C PHE A 22 -2.68 -7.13 -3.38
N ASN A 23 -1.39 -7.11 -3.07
CA ASN A 23 -0.55 -8.29 -3.16
C ASN A 23 -0.88 -9.25 -2.01
N GLU A 24 -1.47 -10.40 -2.34
CA GLU A 24 -1.98 -11.36 -1.35
C GLU A 24 -0.87 -12.15 -0.64
N LYS A 25 0.41 -11.94 -0.99
CA LYS A 25 1.55 -12.53 -0.28
C LYS A 25 1.86 -11.83 1.04
N PHE A 26 1.31 -10.64 1.29
CA PHE A 26 1.46 -9.94 2.56
C PHE A 26 0.62 -10.62 3.64
N VAL A 27 1.25 -11.01 4.75
CA VAL A 27 0.60 -11.63 5.90
C VAL A 27 0.87 -10.78 7.13
N GLY A 28 -0.11 -10.68 8.03
CA GLY A 28 0.01 -9.86 9.23
C GLY A 28 0.10 -8.37 8.90
N TRP A 29 1.00 -7.66 9.57
CA TRP A 29 1.08 -6.21 9.47
C TRP A 29 2.34 -5.71 8.78
N GLY A 30 2.16 -4.72 7.90
CA GLY A 30 3.22 -3.82 7.43
C GLY A 30 3.59 -3.99 5.96
N ARG A 31 3.91 -2.86 5.34
CA ARG A 31 4.45 -2.67 3.97
C ARG A 31 3.47 -2.89 2.82
N GLU A 32 2.34 -3.55 3.04
CA GLU A 32 1.23 -3.74 2.12
C GLU A 32 0.75 -2.41 1.50
N ASP A 33 0.55 -1.37 2.32
CA ASP A 33 0.08 -0.06 1.88
C ASP A 33 1.11 0.63 0.96
N SER A 34 2.38 0.48 1.32
CA SER A 34 3.48 1.11 0.58
C SER A 34 3.77 0.38 -0.73
N GLU A 35 3.56 -0.94 -0.76
CA GLU A 35 3.70 -1.78 -1.93
C GLU A 35 2.57 -1.51 -2.94
N PHE A 36 1.32 -1.48 -2.49
CA PHE A 36 0.17 -1.15 -3.33
C PHE A 36 0.36 0.21 -4.02
N VAL A 37 0.72 1.25 -3.25
CA VAL A 37 0.93 2.59 -3.82
C VAL A 37 2.14 2.63 -4.75
N ALA A 38 3.18 1.81 -4.52
CA ALA A 38 4.30 1.73 -5.45
C ALA A 38 3.86 1.18 -6.82
N ARG A 39 3.11 0.07 -6.84
CA ARG A 39 2.56 -0.52 -8.06
C ARG A 39 1.62 0.43 -8.79
N PHE A 40 0.72 1.09 -8.04
CA PHE A 40 -0.16 2.13 -8.58
C PHE A 40 0.63 3.25 -9.29
N LEU A 41 1.71 3.75 -8.69
CA LEU A 41 2.57 4.77 -9.31
C LEU A 41 3.37 4.24 -10.51
N PHE A 42 3.81 2.98 -10.47
CA PHE A 42 4.47 2.35 -11.62
C PHE A 42 3.51 2.15 -12.79
N ASN A 43 2.22 1.96 -12.50
CA ASN A 43 1.15 1.92 -13.49
C ASN A 43 0.56 3.31 -13.81
N ASN A 44 1.42 4.35 -13.82
CA ASN A 44 1.07 5.73 -14.18
C ASN A 44 0.01 6.41 -13.30
N GLY A 45 -0.33 5.84 -12.15
CA GLY A 45 -1.29 6.41 -11.21
C GLY A 45 -0.83 7.76 -10.66
N LEU A 46 -1.79 8.65 -10.39
CA LEU A 46 -1.54 9.97 -9.80
C LEU A 46 -1.87 9.95 -8.31
N PHE A 47 -0.87 10.19 -7.47
CA PHE A 47 -1.04 10.22 -6.02
C PHE A 47 -1.30 11.64 -5.51
N ARG A 48 -2.38 11.82 -4.73
CA ARG A 48 -2.74 13.09 -4.08
C ARG A 48 -2.86 12.89 -2.57
N ARG A 49 -2.41 13.88 -1.79
CA ARG A 49 -2.51 13.88 -0.33
C ARG A 49 -3.68 14.73 0.14
N LEU A 50 -4.51 14.16 1.01
CA LEU A 50 -5.64 14.86 1.64
C LEU A 50 -5.32 15.42 3.04
N LYS A 51 -4.05 15.39 3.46
CA LYS A 51 -3.63 15.93 4.76
C LYS A 51 -4.07 17.40 4.86
N PHE A 52 -4.80 17.73 5.93
CA PHE A 52 -5.42 19.05 6.19
C PHE A 52 -6.57 19.46 5.26
N ASN A 53 -7.03 18.59 4.36
CA ASN A 53 -8.15 18.86 3.45
C ASN A 53 -9.37 17.96 3.71
N ALA A 54 -9.17 16.81 4.37
CA ALA A 54 -10.25 15.90 4.76
C ALA A 54 -10.02 15.41 6.20
N LEU A 55 -11.05 15.53 7.04
CA LEU A 55 -11.00 15.06 8.42
C LEU A 55 -11.28 13.55 8.48
N ALA A 56 -10.46 12.82 9.22
CA ALA A 56 -10.67 11.41 9.52
C ALA A 56 -10.21 11.11 10.94
N TYR A 57 -10.92 10.21 11.60
CA TYR A 57 -10.60 9.72 12.94
C TYR A 57 -10.20 8.26 12.87
N HIS A 58 -9.06 7.92 13.45
CA HIS A 58 -8.66 6.53 13.66
C HIS A 58 -8.94 6.20 15.13
N ILE A 59 -9.85 5.26 15.37
CA ILE A 59 -10.14 4.78 16.73
C ILE A 59 -8.90 4.09 17.29
N TYR A 60 -8.49 4.48 18.49
CA TYR A 60 -7.32 3.91 19.14
C TYR A 60 -7.45 2.39 19.30
N HIS A 61 -6.35 1.69 19.04
CA HIS A 61 -6.17 0.27 19.32
C HIS A 61 -4.67 -0.01 19.57
N GLU A 62 -4.36 -1.14 20.19
CA GLU A 62 -2.99 -1.59 20.39
C GLU A 62 -2.29 -1.86 19.03
N GLU A 63 -0.97 -1.71 19.00
CA GLU A 63 -0.21 -1.99 17.78
C GLU A 63 -0.29 -3.48 17.41
N ASN A 64 -0.52 -3.75 16.13
CA ASN A 64 -0.43 -5.11 15.61
C ASN A 64 1.01 -5.65 15.70
N SER A 65 1.13 -6.97 15.84
CA SER A 65 2.42 -7.66 15.84
C SER A 65 3.25 -7.35 14.59
N LYS A 66 4.54 -7.10 14.81
CA LYS A 66 5.54 -6.82 13.75
C LYS A 66 6.29 -8.07 13.28
N ASN A 67 5.84 -9.27 13.67
CA ASN A 67 6.52 -10.53 13.35
C ASN A 67 6.75 -10.75 11.84
N MET A 68 5.81 -10.29 11.01
CA MET A 68 5.89 -10.42 9.54
C MET A 68 6.55 -9.22 8.86
N LEU A 69 7.01 -8.21 9.63
CA LEU A 69 7.47 -6.95 9.05
C LEU A 69 8.68 -7.15 8.13
N GLU A 70 9.62 -8.02 8.50
CA GLU A 70 10.82 -8.25 7.70
C GLU A 70 10.51 -9.00 6.39
N SER A 71 9.75 -10.10 6.45
CA SER A 71 9.31 -10.82 5.25
C SER A 71 8.51 -9.91 4.31
N ASN A 72 7.58 -9.13 4.86
CA ASN A 72 6.79 -8.17 4.10
C ASN A 72 7.68 -7.05 3.52
N HIS A 73 8.73 -6.66 4.24
CA HIS A 73 9.68 -5.68 3.72
C HIS A 73 10.43 -6.18 2.50
N GLN A 74 10.81 -7.45 2.46
CA GLN A 74 11.46 -8.06 1.30
C GLN A 74 10.54 -8.08 0.07
N ILE A 75 9.25 -8.40 0.24
CA ILE A 75 8.26 -8.32 -0.86
C ILE A 75 8.17 -6.88 -1.41
N TYR A 76 8.13 -5.89 -0.53
CA TYR A 76 8.13 -4.48 -0.93
C TYR A 76 9.42 -4.09 -1.67
N LEU A 77 10.59 -4.51 -1.19
CA LEU A 77 11.88 -4.21 -1.83
C LEU A 77 11.96 -4.84 -3.22
N ASP A 78 11.50 -6.08 -3.38
CA ASP A 78 11.40 -6.75 -4.68
C ASP A 78 10.52 -5.97 -5.67
N THR A 79 9.37 -5.48 -5.20
CA THR A 79 8.45 -4.66 -6.01
C THR A 79 9.11 -3.38 -6.49
N ILE A 80 9.84 -2.67 -5.61
CA ILE A 80 10.55 -1.44 -5.96
C ILE A 80 11.71 -1.72 -6.92
N LYS A 81 12.51 -2.75 -6.63
CA LYS A 81 13.68 -3.13 -7.43
C LYS A 81 13.30 -3.47 -8.87
N ASN A 82 12.22 -4.24 -9.04
CA ASN A 82 11.79 -4.73 -10.34
C ASN A 82 10.70 -3.85 -10.99
N LYS A 83 10.31 -2.74 -10.34
CA LYS A 83 9.25 -1.83 -10.80
C LYS A 83 7.97 -2.55 -11.24
N LYS A 84 7.54 -3.55 -10.46
CA LYS A 84 6.37 -4.37 -10.81
C LYS A 84 5.09 -3.54 -10.80
N ALA A 85 4.28 -3.61 -11.85
CA ALA A 85 2.96 -2.95 -11.88
C ALA A 85 1.85 -3.88 -11.38
N THR A 86 1.99 -5.18 -11.61
CA THR A 86 1.11 -6.26 -11.13
C THR A 86 1.85 -7.11 -10.09
N TRP A 87 1.14 -7.89 -9.27
CA TRP A 87 1.80 -8.67 -8.20
C TRP A 87 1.90 -10.17 -8.50
N ARG A 88 1.11 -10.68 -9.45
CA ARG A 88 1.21 -12.04 -9.96
C ARG A 88 2.36 -12.19 -10.96
#